data_AF-A0A2N1Q1X4-F1
#
_entry.id   AF-A0A2N1Q1X4-F1
#
_cell.length_a   1.000
_cell.length_b   1.000
_cell.length_c   1.000
_cell.angle_alpha   90.00
_cell.angle_beta   90.00
_cell.angle_gamma   90.00
#
_symmetry.space_group_name_H-M   'P 1'
#
loop_
_entity.id
_entity.type
_entity.pdbx_description
1 polymer ?
#
loop_
_entity_poly.entity_id
_entity_poly.type
_entity_poly.pdbx_seq_one_letter_code
_entity_poly.pdbx_strand_id
1 'polypeptide(L)'
;MLLYILFSIFVVLLYNIYDEEGDIIKKRDIVFIGIILLIALLSGLGFRIVQNINSTGNTFAKIVYQNELILMINLENNEYHLYDTIYKDQIHVGRASEGVFYVPGKVTTEMTTLYEEDLYAKDNSIVGIKVIVADAKISVAYQESPKDLCELQKPTSSPLMPIVCLPNELVINIYTDIESDAFIPDSVLE
;
A
#
# COMPACT_ATOMS: atom_id res chain seq x y z
N MET A 1 0.21 28.20 3.75
CA MET A 1 -0.57 29.32 4.34
C MET A 1 -1.01 29.01 5.78
N LEU A 2 -1.67 27.88 6.05
CA LEU A 2 -2.09 27.49 7.41
C LEU A 2 -0.94 27.37 8.43
N LEU A 3 0.20 26.83 7.99
CA LEU A 3 1.40 26.66 8.83
C LEU A 3 2.02 28.00 9.29
N TYR A 4 1.95 29.02 8.43
CA TYR A 4 2.46 30.35 8.74
C TYR A 4 1.59 31.04 9.80
N ILE A 5 0.27 30.86 9.70
CA ILE A 5 -0.69 31.39 10.67
C ILE A 5 -0.50 30.71 12.04
N LEU A 6 -0.32 29.38 12.08
CA LEU A 6 -0.03 28.64 13.31
C LEU A 6 1.30 29.06 13.94
N PHE A 7 2.34 29.29 13.13
CA PHE A 7 3.63 29.79 13.60
C PHE A 7 3.51 31.19 14.20
N SER A 8 2.80 32.11 13.53
CA SER A 8 2.56 33.45 14.06
C SER A 8 1.75 33.44 15.36
N ILE A 9 0.73 32.59 15.47
CA ILE A 9 -0.07 32.45 16.69
C ILE A 9 0.77 31.86 17.83
N PHE A 10 1.61 30.85 17.55
CA PHE A 10 2.48 30.23 18.55
C PHE A 10 3.57 31.21 19.06
N VAL A 11 4.15 32.01 18.16
CA VAL A 11 5.11 33.06 18.52
C VAL A 11 4.46 34.15 19.37
N VAL A 12 3.23 34.56 19.04
CA VAL A 12 2.47 35.56 19.82
C VAL A 12 2.05 35.00 21.19
N LEU A 13 1.65 33.73 21.27
CA LEU A 13 1.34 33.05 22.54
C LEU A 13 2.59 32.92 23.43
N LEU A 14 3.74 32.55 22.86
CA LEU A 14 5.01 32.53 23.59
C LEU A 14 5.40 33.92 24.09
N TYR A 15 5.13 34.97 23.32
CA TYR A 15 5.40 36.35 23.73
C TYR A 15 4.48 36.80 24.87
N ASN A 16 3.19 36.44 24.83
CA ASN A 16 2.20 36.80 25.85
C ASN A 16 2.33 36.02 27.16
N ILE A 17 2.78 34.76 27.13
CA ILE A 17 3.00 33.96 28.35
C ILE A 17 4.22 34.47 29.14
N TYR A 18 5.13 35.19 28.49
CA TYR A 18 6.41 35.58 29.07
C TYR A 18 6.39 36.88 29.89
N ASP A 19 5.27 37.62 29.86
CA ASP A 19 5.16 38.93 30.53
C ASP A 19 4.76 38.81 32.01
N GLU A 20 4.28 37.65 32.47
CA GLU A 20 3.79 37.47 33.86
C GLU A 20 4.83 36.93 34.86
N GLU A 21 5.96 36.36 34.45
CA GLU A 21 6.92 35.74 35.39
C GLU A 21 8.38 36.14 35.16
N GLY A 22 8.84 37.11 35.96
CA GLY A 22 10.17 37.12 36.57
C GLY A 22 11.42 37.10 35.68
N ASP A 23 11.88 38.31 35.33
CA ASP A 23 13.21 38.74 34.91
C ASP A 23 14.42 37.80 35.22
N ILE A 24 14.72 36.83 34.33
CA ILE A 24 16.06 36.18 34.26
C ILE A 24 16.51 35.90 32.81
N ILE A 25 15.59 35.80 31.84
CA ILE A 25 15.94 35.45 30.45
C ILE A 25 16.11 36.71 29.61
N LYS A 26 17.33 36.92 29.08
CA LYS A 26 17.63 38.11 28.27
C LYS A 26 16.88 38.00 26.94
N LYS A 27 16.46 39.13 26.37
CA LYS A 27 15.82 39.18 25.03
C LYS A 27 16.58 38.39 23.95
N ARG A 28 17.90 38.26 24.09
CA ARG A 28 18.77 37.47 23.21
C ARG A 28 18.57 35.96 23.32
N ASP A 29 18.22 35.45 24.50
CA ASP A 29 18.01 34.02 24.76
C ASP A 29 16.67 33.55 24.17
N ILE A 30 15.65 34.40 24.17
CA ILE A 30 14.37 34.15 23.47
C ILE A 30 14.55 34.09 21.96
N VAL A 31 15.33 35.02 21.39
CA VAL A 31 15.68 35.00 19.97
C VAL A 31 16.42 33.70 19.62
N PHE A 32 17.31 33.24 20.50
CA PHE A 32 18.04 31.99 20.31
C PHE A 32 17.13 30.77 20.32
N ILE A 33 16.19 30.68 21.28
CA ILE A 33 15.20 29.60 21.35
C ILE A 33 14.32 29.58 20.10
N GLY A 34 13.86 30.75 19.64
CA GLY A 34 13.06 30.87 18.42
C GLY A 34 13.80 30.36 17.17
N ILE A 35 15.09 30.67 17.04
CA ILE A 35 15.93 30.19 15.93
C ILE A 35 16.10 28.67 15.97
N ILE A 36 16.36 28.08 17.15
CA ILE A 36 16.49 26.62 17.29
C ILE A 36 15.19 25.91 16.91
N LEU A 37 14.05 26.43 17.36
CA LEU A 37 12.74 25.84 17.07
C LEU A 37 12.42 25.93 15.56
N LEU A 38 12.77 27.04 14.91
CA LEU A 38 12.64 27.19 13.47
C LEU A 38 13.49 26.17 12.72
N ILE A 39 14.76 25.99 13.10
CA ILE A 39 15.68 25.02 12.48
C ILE A 39 15.16 23.58 12.68
N ALA A 40 14.66 23.24 13.86
CA ALA A 40 14.08 21.93 14.14
C ALA A 40 12.83 21.65 13.27
N LEU A 41 11.97 22.65 13.10
CA LEU A 41 10.76 22.54 12.29
C LEU A 41 11.07 22.40 10.80
N LEU A 42 12.04 23.18 10.31
CA LEU A 42 12.54 23.07 8.92
C LEU A 42 13.21 21.72 8.66
N SER A 43 14.02 21.23 9.59
CA SER A 43 14.67 19.92 9.49
C SER A 43 13.64 18.78 9.49
N GLY A 44 12.62 18.86 10.34
CA GLY A 44 11.55 17.87 10.39
C GLY A 44 10.69 17.83 9.12
N LEU A 45 10.41 18.98 8.52
CA LEU A 45 9.73 19.08 7.22
C LEU A 45 10.60 18.57 6.08
N GLY A 46 11.88 18.94 6.05
CA GLY A 46 12.83 18.49 5.04
C GLY A 46 12.98 16.97 5.02
N PHE A 47 13.07 16.34 6.19
CA PHE A 47 13.16 14.89 6.31
C PHE A 47 11.92 14.18 5.76
N ARG A 48 10.71 14.70 6.03
CA ARG A 48 9.47 14.14 5.48
C ARG A 48 9.40 14.25 3.96
N ILE A 49 9.86 15.37 3.39
CA ILE A 49 9.90 15.57 1.94
C ILE A 49 10.89 14.61 1.28
N VAL A 50 12.09 14.45 1.85
CA VAL A 50 13.11 13.53 1.31
C VAL A 50 12.65 12.07 1.37
N GLN A 51 12.00 11.65 2.44
CA GLN A 51 11.40 10.30 2.51
C GLN A 51 10.33 10.08 1.43
N ASN A 52 9.56 11.11 1.09
CA ASN A 52 8.50 11.02 0.09
C ASN A 52 9.03 11.05 -1.36
N ILE A 53 10.25 11.58 -1.58
CA ILE A 53 10.90 11.62 -2.90
C ILE A 53 11.75 10.36 -3.13
N ASN A 54 12.33 9.79 -2.07
CA ASN A 54 13.21 8.61 -2.15
C ASN A 54 12.46 7.27 -2.12
N SER A 55 11.12 7.21 -2.22
CA SER A 55 10.41 5.95 -2.46
C SER A 55 10.51 5.49 -3.92
N THR A 56 11.69 5.60 -4.52
CA THR A 56 11.99 5.26 -5.92
C THR A 56 12.03 3.76 -6.19
N GLY A 57 11.80 2.93 -5.18
CA GLY A 57 11.68 1.48 -5.34
C GLY A 57 10.25 1.10 -5.66
N ASN A 58 9.98 0.68 -6.89
CA ASN A 58 8.70 0.10 -7.27
C ASN A 58 8.31 -1.00 -6.28
N THR A 59 7.06 -0.97 -5.81
CA THR A 59 6.52 -1.99 -4.91
C THR A 59 5.67 -2.97 -5.70
N PHE A 60 6.00 -4.25 -5.62
CA PHE A 60 5.32 -5.31 -6.34
C PHE A 60 4.66 -6.31 -5.39
N ALA A 61 3.46 -6.74 -5.74
CA ALA A 61 2.82 -7.90 -5.15
C ALA A 61 2.99 -9.13 -6.06
N LYS A 62 3.56 -10.20 -5.52
CA LYS A 62 3.65 -11.52 -6.16
C LYS A 62 2.55 -12.41 -5.60
N ILE A 63 1.67 -12.87 -6.47
CA ILE A 63 0.58 -13.77 -6.12
C ILE A 63 0.97 -15.19 -6.51
N VAL A 64 1.08 -16.04 -5.50
CA VAL A 64 1.45 -17.46 -5.63
C VAL A 64 0.23 -18.30 -5.32
N TYR A 65 -0.14 -19.19 -6.23
CA TYR A 65 -1.24 -20.13 -6.08
C TYR A 65 -0.71 -21.56 -6.22
N GLN A 66 -1.03 -22.43 -5.27
CA GLN A 66 -0.56 -23.83 -5.24
C GLN A 66 0.96 -23.95 -5.47
N ASN A 67 1.72 -23.06 -4.84
CA ASN A 67 3.18 -23.02 -4.92
C ASN A 67 3.78 -22.57 -6.28
N GLU A 68 2.96 -22.00 -7.17
CA GLU A 68 3.37 -21.46 -8.48
C GLU A 68 3.09 -19.95 -8.55
N LEU A 69 4.05 -19.17 -9.08
CA LEU A 69 3.87 -17.73 -9.29
C LEU A 69 2.99 -17.50 -10.51
N ILE A 70 1.79 -16.96 -10.29
CA ILE A 70 0.79 -16.83 -11.35
C ILE A 70 0.62 -15.39 -11.84
N LEU A 71 0.81 -14.41 -10.96
CA LEU A 71 0.56 -13.00 -11.25
C LEU A 71 1.50 -12.12 -10.43
N MET A 72 2.05 -11.08 -11.05
CA MET A 72 2.78 -10.02 -10.39
C MET A 72 2.13 -8.68 -10.71
N ILE A 73 1.95 -7.82 -9.70
CA ILE A 73 1.28 -6.52 -9.85
C ILE A 73 2.17 -5.43 -9.27
N ASN A 74 2.40 -4.36 -10.03
CA ASN A 74 2.96 -3.13 -9.52
C ASN A 74 1.87 -2.34 -8.78
N LEU A 75 2.09 -2.09 -7.49
CA LEU A 75 1.09 -1.46 -6.64
C LEU A 75 0.91 0.03 -6.91
N GLU A 76 1.87 0.69 -7.56
CA GLU A 76 1.81 2.14 -7.80
C GLU A 76 0.95 2.50 -9.02
N ASN A 77 1.04 1.71 -10.08
CA ASN A 77 0.43 2.01 -11.38
C ASN A 77 -0.51 0.91 -11.91
N ASN A 78 -0.69 -0.17 -11.15
CA ASN A 78 -1.50 -1.34 -11.52
C ASN A 78 -1.01 -2.10 -12.78
N GLU A 79 0.21 -1.84 -13.27
CA GLU A 79 0.83 -2.68 -14.29
C GLU A 79 1.03 -4.09 -13.74
N TYR A 80 0.93 -5.11 -14.59
CA TYR A 80 0.98 -6.50 -14.15
C TYR A 80 1.69 -7.41 -15.15
N HIS A 81 2.28 -8.49 -14.62
CA HIS A 81 2.80 -9.62 -15.40
C HIS A 81 1.95 -10.85 -15.13
N LEU A 82 1.34 -11.41 -16.16
CA LEU A 82 0.68 -12.70 -16.09
C LEU A 82 1.66 -13.79 -16.51
N TYR A 83 1.93 -14.75 -15.62
CA TYR A 83 2.83 -15.85 -15.93
C TYR A 83 2.10 -16.95 -16.71
N ASP A 84 2.83 -17.61 -17.62
CA ASP A 84 2.29 -18.72 -18.41
C ASP A 84 2.26 -20.00 -17.57
N THR A 85 1.13 -20.20 -16.88
CA THR A 85 0.89 -21.30 -15.94
C THR A 85 -0.40 -22.04 -16.35
N ILE A 86 -0.62 -23.23 -15.79
CA ILE A 86 -1.88 -23.96 -16.02
C ILE A 86 -3.12 -23.24 -15.47
N TYR A 87 -2.93 -22.22 -14.63
CA TYR A 87 -4.00 -21.43 -14.02
C TYR A 87 -4.29 -20.13 -14.77
N LYS A 88 -3.54 -19.82 -15.84
CA LYS A 88 -3.65 -18.57 -16.60
C LYS A 88 -5.08 -18.24 -17.03
N ASP A 89 -5.83 -19.24 -17.48
CA ASP A 89 -7.21 -19.08 -17.95
C ASP A 89 -8.21 -18.80 -16.81
N GLN A 90 -7.82 -19.02 -15.55
CA GLN A 90 -8.63 -18.73 -14.36
C GLN A 90 -8.38 -17.32 -13.81
N ILE A 91 -7.40 -16.60 -14.37
CA ILE A 91 -6.99 -15.27 -13.90
C ILE A 91 -7.63 -14.22 -14.80
N HIS A 92 -8.44 -13.36 -14.21
CA HIS A 92 -9.11 -12.29 -14.95
C HIS A 92 -8.52 -10.93 -14.60
N VAL A 93 -7.97 -10.27 -15.62
CA VAL A 93 -7.28 -8.97 -15.53
C VAL A 93 -8.00 -7.87 -16.29
N GLY A 94 -9.25 -8.10 -16.75
CA GLY A 94 -10.01 -7.14 -17.56
C GLY A 94 -10.32 -5.81 -16.86
N ARG A 95 -10.15 -5.73 -15.54
CA ARG A 95 -10.29 -4.53 -14.71
C ARG A 95 -9.00 -4.12 -14.00
N ALA A 96 -7.86 -4.55 -14.52
CA ALA A 96 -6.55 -4.24 -13.93
C ALA A 96 -6.28 -2.73 -13.86
N SER A 97 -6.75 -1.93 -14.82
CA SER A 97 -6.62 -0.47 -14.79
C SER A 97 -7.35 0.19 -13.60
N GLU A 98 -8.37 -0.48 -13.07
CA GLU A 98 -9.10 -0.07 -11.86
C GLU A 98 -8.48 -0.64 -10.58
N GLY A 99 -7.39 -1.42 -10.69
CA GLY A 99 -6.77 -2.13 -9.58
C GLY A 99 -7.53 -3.39 -9.15
N VAL A 100 -8.43 -3.92 -9.98
CA VAL A 100 -9.23 -5.11 -9.65
C VAL A 100 -8.72 -6.33 -10.42
N PHE A 101 -8.41 -7.39 -9.68
CA PHE A 101 -7.88 -8.65 -10.19
C PHE A 101 -8.68 -9.82 -9.62
N TYR A 102 -8.88 -10.86 -10.43
CA TYR A 102 -9.47 -12.12 -9.95
C TYR A 102 -8.48 -13.25 -10.14
N VAL A 103 -8.25 -14.02 -9.09
CA VAL A 103 -7.27 -15.11 -9.04
C VAL A 103 -7.93 -16.39 -8.55
N PRO A 104 -7.43 -17.57 -8.93
CA PRO A 104 -8.02 -18.84 -8.51
C PRO A 104 -7.96 -19.02 -6.98
N GLY A 105 -8.91 -19.80 -6.46
CA GLY A 105 -8.96 -20.21 -5.05
C GLY A 105 -9.45 -21.64 -4.94
N LYS A 106 -8.74 -22.48 -4.17
CA LYS A 106 -9.02 -23.93 -4.09
C LYS A 106 -10.39 -24.28 -3.53
N VAL A 107 -10.89 -23.51 -2.57
CA VAL A 107 -12.15 -23.78 -1.86
C VAL A 107 -13.22 -22.72 -2.16
N THR A 108 -12.92 -21.72 -2.97
CA THR A 108 -13.89 -20.70 -3.37
C THR A 108 -14.72 -21.21 -4.54
N THR A 109 -15.97 -21.57 -4.27
CA THR A 109 -16.88 -22.18 -5.26
C THR A 109 -18.23 -21.49 -5.33
N GLU A 110 -18.73 -20.94 -4.23
CA GLU A 110 -20.04 -20.32 -4.12
C GLU A 110 -19.97 -18.81 -4.36
N MET A 111 -20.06 -18.40 -5.63
CA MET A 111 -19.88 -17.00 -6.04
C MET A 111 -21.10 -16.09 -5.80
N THR A 112 -22.12 -16.56 -5.07
CA THR A 112 -23.42 -15.87 -4.93
C THR A 112 -23.25 -14.44 -4.41
N THR A 113 -22.54 -14.26 -3.30
CA THR A 113 -22.29 -12.94 -2.69
C THR A 113 -21.49 -12.04 -3.64
N LEU A 114 -20.45 -12.58 -4.29
CA LEU A 114 -19.65 -11.79 -5.23
C LEU A 114 -20.50 -11.30 -6.41
N TYR A 115 -21.37 -12.14 -6.95
CA TYR A 115 -22.20 -11.81 -8.11
C TYR A 115 -23.31 -10.81 -7.81
N GLU A 116 -23.69 -10.64 -6.53
CA GLU A 116 -24.60 -9.58 -6.10
C GLU A 116 -23.91 -8.21 -6.07
N GLU A 117 -22.62 -8.18 -5.72
CA GLU A 117 -21.84 -6.94 -5.59
C GLU A 117 -21.06 -6.56 -6.87
N ASP A 118 -20.72 -7.54 -7.70
CA ASP A 118 -19.83 -7.38 -8.85
C ASP A 118 -20.42 -8.01 -10.12
N LEU A 119 -21.08 -7.15 -10.91
CA LEU A 119 -21.68 -7.56 -12.19
C LEU A 119 -20.64 -8.05 -13.20
N TYR A 120 -19.41 -7.53 -13.17
CA TYR A 120 -18.35 -7.98 -14.07
C TYR A 120 -17.98 -9.45 -13.79
N ALA A 121 -17.87 -9.81 -12.51
CA ALA A 121 -17.61 -11.19 -12.11
C ALA A 121 -18.75 -12.12 -12.55
N LYS A 122 -20.00 -11.67 -12.39
CA LYS A 122 -21.19 -12.41 -12.81
C LYS A 122 -21.25 -12.63 -14.32
N ASP A 123 -21.08 -11.56 -15.10
CA ASP A 123 -21.21 -11.59 -16.57
C ASP A 123 -20.14 -12.47 -17.22
N ASN A 124 -18.96 -12.55 -16.59
CA ASN A 124 -17.84 -13.39 -17.04
C ASN A 124 -17.79 -14.76 -16.34
N SER A 125 -18.76 -15.08 -15.48
CA SER A 125 -18.81 -16.34 -14.70
C SER A 125 -17.49 -16.64 -13.97
N ILE A 126 -16.88 -15.61 -13.37
CA ILE A 126 -15.59 -15.70 -12.70
C ILE A 126 -15.74 -16.47 -11.39
N VAL A 127 -14.90 -17.49 -11.19
CA VAL A 127 -14.83 -18.25 -9.95
C VAL A 127 -13.45 -18.08 -9.32
N GLY A 128 -13.41 -17.57 -8.08
CA GLY A 128 -12.16 -17.36 -7.36
C GLY A 128 -12.19 -16.17 -6.41
N ILE A 129 -11.00 -15.69 -6.09
CA ILE A 129 -10.73 -14.65 -5.11
C ILE A 129 -10.63 -13.30 -5.81
N LYS A 130 -11.33 -12.30 -5.29
CA LYS A 130 -11.22 -10.90 -5.74
C LYS A 130 -10.14 -10.18 -4.94
N VAL A 131 -9.14 -9.70 -5.65
CA VAL A 131 -8.02 -8.92 -5.12
C VAL A 131 -8.15 -7.49 -5.60
N ILE A 132 -7.92 -6.53 -4.70
CA ILE A 132 -7.99 -5.10 -5.01
C ILE A 132 -6.65 -4.46 -4.65
N VAL A 133 -6.18 -3.59 -5.54
CA VAL A 133 -5.08 -2.66 -5.32
C VAL A 133 -5.65 -1.25 -5.23
N ALA A 134 -5.48 -0.62 -4.07
CA ALA A 134 -5.91 0.75 -3.81
C ALA A 134 -4.91 1.44 -2.88
N ASP A 135 -4.66 2.73 -3.09
CA ASP A 135 -3.69 3.51 -2.30
C ASP A 135 -2.30 2.85 -2.18
N ALA A 136 -1.81 2.28 -3.28
CA ALA A 136 -0.57 1.51 -3.36
C ALA A 136 -0.48 0.32 -2.41
N LYS A 137 -1.63 -0.25 -2.02
CA LYS A 137 -1.74 -1.42 -1.15
C LYS A 137 -2.63 -2.46 -1.79
N ILE A 138 -2.32 -3.73 -1.50
CA ILE A 138 -3.14 -4.86 -1.93
C ILE A 138 -4.00 -5.37 -0.77
N SER A 139 -5.22 -5.79 -1.08
CA SER A 139 -6.12 -6.47 -0.16
C SER A 139 -6.97 -7.51 -0.89
N VAL A 140 -7.55 -8.43 -0.11
CA VAL A 140 -8.55 -9.38 -0.61
C VAL A 140 -9.93 -8.81 -0.29
N ALA A 141 -10.73 -8.55 -1.32
CA ALA A 141 -12.06 -7.99 -1.17
C ALA A 141 -13.15 -9.06 -1.10
N TYR A 142 -12.89 -10.24 -1.69
CA TYR A 142 -13.78 -11.38 -1.59
C TYR A 142 -12.99 -12.69 -1.67
N GLN A 143 -13.29 -13.62 -0.78
CA GLN A 143 -12.92 -15.03 -0.86
C GLN A 143 -13.92 -15.87 -0.06
N GLU A 144 -14.02 -17.15 -0.40
CA GLU A 144 -14.76 -18.11 0.43
C GLU A 144 -13.77 -19.09 1.07
N SER A 145 -13.90 -19.28 2.38
CA SER A 145 -13.12 -20.23 3.18
C SER A 145 -13.76 -20.48 4.54
N PRO A 146 -13.40 -21.52 5.31
CA PRO A 146 -14.05 -21.84 6.59
C PRO A 146 -14.00 -20.72 7.67
N LYS A 147 -13.17 -19.69 7.49
CA LYS A 147 -12.92 -18.62 8.47
C LYS A 147 -12.82 -17.22 7.87
N ASP A 148 -12.89 -17.12 6.55
CA ASP A 148 -12.76 -15.88 5.77
C ASP A 148 -11.64 -14.92 6.18
N LEU A 149 -10.52 -15.49 6.65
CA LEU A 149 -9.44 -14.72 7.28
C LEU A 149 -8.74 -13.75 6.33
N CYS A 150 -8.78 -13.96 5.01
CA CYS A 150 -8.11 -13.05 4.08
C CYS A 150 -8.83 -11.73 3.90
N GLU A 151 -10.17 -11.72 3.96
CA GLU A 151 -10.95 -10.48 3.88
C GLU A 151 -10.76 -9.63 5.13
N LEU A 152 -10.47 -10.28 6.26
CA LEU A 152 -10.22 -9.62 7.54
C LEU A 152 -8.80 -9.06 7.64
N GLN A 153 -7.89 -9.45 6.75
CA GLN A 153 -6.53 -8.92 6.72
C GLN A 153 -6.52 -7.49 6.19
N LYS A 154 -5.71 -6.64 6.83
CA LYS A 154 -5.63 -5.22 6.44
C LYS A 154 -4.93 -5.07 5.09
N PRO A 155 -5.30 -4.06 4.29
CA PRO A 155 -4.54 -3.69 3.10
C PRO A 155 -3.07 -3.45 3.45
N THR A 156 -2.16 -4.03 2.66
CA THR A 156 -0.72 -4.03 2.95
C THR A 156 0.10 -3.70 1.71
N SER A 157 1.23 -3.05 1.95
CA SER A 157 2.32 -2.84 0.99
C SER A 157 3.67 -3.20 1.63
N SER A 158 3.64 -3.92 2.75
CA SER A 158 4.83 -4.26 3.53
C SER A 158 5.32 -5.67 3.20
N PRO A 159 6.60 -5.86 2.86
CA PRO A 159 7.21 -7.19 2.72
C PRO A 159 7.14 -8.05 3.98
N LEU A 160 6.95 -7.43 5.15
CA LEU A 160 6.87 -8.12 6.44
C LEU A 160 5.44 -8.60 6.78
N MET A 161 4.45 -8.18 5.99
CA MET A 161 3.04 -8.49 6.22
C MET A 161 2.42 -9.02 4.92
N PRO A 162 2.74 -10.26 4.50
CA PRO A 162 2.09 -10.91 3.37
C PRO A 162 0.64 -11.27 3.70
N ILE A 163 -0.21 -11.41 2.67
CA ILE A 163 -1.57 -11.92 2.83
C ILE A 163 -1.56 -13.43 2.53
N VAL A 164 -2.03 -14.23 3.48
CA VAL A 164 -1.99 -15.70 3.39
C VAL A 164 -3.41 -16.28 3.46
N CYS A 165 -3.84 -16.95 2.39
CA CYS A 165 -5.14 -17.61 2.26
C CYS A 165 -4.97 -19.13 2.20
N LEU A 166 -4.64 -19.74 3.34
CA LEU A 166 -4.28 -21.16 3.43
C LEU A 166 -5.34 -22.12 2.86
N PRO A 167 -6.64 -22.01 3.18
CA PRO A 167 -7.63 -22.93 2.61
C PRO A 167 -7.71 -22.83 1.08
N ASN A 168 -7.41 -21.65 0.54
CA ASN A 168 -7.38 -21.39 -0.89
C ASN A 168 -5.99 -21.61 -1.52
N GLU A 169 -4.98 -22.04 -0.76
CA GLU A 169 -3.60 -22.25 -1.22
C GLU A 169 -3.01 -21.05 -1.99
N LEU A 170 -3.41 -19.83 -1.59
CA LEU A 170 -3.00 -18.57 -2.18
C LEU A 170 -2.17 -17.76 -1.18
N VAL A 171 -1.05 -17.20 -1.65
CA VAL A 171 -0.17 -16.31 -0.88
C VAL A 171 0.17 -15.08 -1.71
N ILE A 172 0.01 -13.90 -1.11
CA ILE A 172 0.38 -12.61 -1.71
C ILE A 172 1.58 -12.06 -0.94
N ASN A 173 2.74 -12.09 -1.58
CA ASN A 173 4.00 -11.59 -1.02
C ASN A 173 4.31 -10.21 -1.59
N ILE A 174 4.76 -9.28 -0.74
CA ILE A 174 5.16 -7.94 -1.18
C ILE A 174 6.68 -7.87 -1.29
N TYR A 175 7.14 -7.30 -2.38
CA TYR A 175 8.55 -7.05 -2.64
C TYR A 175 8.74 -5.56 -2.96
N THR A 176 9.80 -4.99 -2.40
CA THR A 176 10.21 -3.61 -2.63
C THR A 176 11.60 -3.63 -3.25
N ASP A 177 11.94 -2.59 -4.02
CA ASP A 177 13.30 -2.40 -4.55
C ASP A 177 13.72 -3.48 -5.57
N ILE A 178 12.75 -3.95 -6.36
CA ILE A 178 13.02 -4.78 -7.53
C ILE A 178 13.23 -3.81 -8.71
N GLU A 179 14.41 -3.83 -9.34
CA GLU A 179 14.62 -3.12 -10.60
C GLU A 179 13.62 -3.64 -11.65
N SER A 180 13.01 -2.75 -12.44
CA SER A 180 11.99 -3.07 -13.46
C SER A 180 12.41 -4.19 -14.42
N ASP A 181 13.71 -4.41 -14.54
CA ASP A 181 14.32 -5.31 -15.51
C ASP A 181 14.35 -6.76 -14.99
N ALA A 182 14.11 -6.98 -13.69
CA ALA A 182 13.86 -8.28 -13.07
C ALA A 182 12.38 -8.73 -13.18
N PHE A 183 11.57 -8.01 -13.96
CA PHE A 183 10.20 -8.38 -14.34
C PHE A 183 10.16 -9.51 -15.39
N ILE A 184 11.33 -9.95 -15.88
CA ILE A 184 11.45 -11.14 -16.73
C ILE A 184 11.78 -12.34 -15.83
N PRO A 185 10.93 -13.37 -15.72
CA PRO A 185 11.34 -14.62 -15.07
C PRO A 185 12.53 -15.22 -15.81
N ASP A 186 13.47 -15.79 -15.07
CA ASP A 186 14.65 -16.53 -15.57
C ASP A 186 14.31 -17.72 -16.51
N SER A 187 13.05 -17.92 -16.88
CA SER A 187 12.56 -18.98 -17.77
C SER A 187 12.66 -18.67 -19.27
N VAL A 188 13.32 -17.57 -19.67
CA VAL A 188 13.52 -17.19 -21.10
C VAL A 188 14.96 -17.47 -21.57
N LEU A 189 15.78 -18.12 -20.74
CA LEU A 189 17.16 -18.51 -21.07
C LEU A 189 17.39 -20.02 -20.92
N GLU A 190 16.52 -20.84 -21.50
CA GLU A 190 16.86 -22.22 -21.91
C GLU A 190 16.26 -22.55 -23.28
#